data_AF-A0A930RGH9-F1
#
_entry.id   AF-A0A930RGH9-F1
#
_cell.length_a   1.000
_cell.length_b   1.000
_cell.length_c   1.000
_cell.angle_alpha   90.00
_cell.angle_beta   90.00
_cell.angle_gamma   90.00
#
_symmetry.space_group_name_H-M   'P 1'
#
loop_
_entity.id
_entity.type
_entity.pdbx_description
1 polymer ?
#
loop_
_entity_poly.entity_id
_entity_poly.type
_entity_poly.pdbx_seq_one_letter_code
_entity_poly.pdbx_strand_id
1 'polypeptide(L)'
;LFILSSAGLLYGWDKAMYSLFAYFVIAKMIDVVLKGLDESYAVMIVTNEHEEVTAALNERLGRGVTLLHGAGGYTGEAKEVLYCVVTRLELDKLKEIVLDKDERAFVTINAVHDIVGGRFKKKAIH
;
A
#
# COMPACT_ATOMS: atom_id res chain seq x y z
N LEU A 1 12.10 33.68 3.92
CA LEU A 1 13.37 34.31 3.45
C LEU A 1 13.82 35.45 4.35
N PHE A 2 12.98 36.46 4.63
CA PHE A 2 13.35 37.60 5.50
C PHE A 2 13.85 37.19 6.90
N ILE A 3 13.21 36.20 7.53
CA ILE A 3 13.59 35.65 8.85
C ILE A 3 14.92 34.87 8.78
N LEU A 4 15.18 34.15 7.68
CA LEU A 4 16.42 33.39 7.48
C LEU A 4 17.61 34.32 7.21
N SER A 5 17.42 35.38 6.42
CA SER A 5 18.46 36.39 6.16
C SER A 5 18.82 37.18 7.41
N SER A 6 17.83 37.54 8.23
CA SER A 6 18.08 38.24 9.51
C SER A 6 18.73 37.34 10.57
N ALA A 7 18.37 36.05 10.63
CA ALA A 7 19.03 35.09 11.49
C ALA A 7 20.50 34.82 11.09
N GLY A 8 20.79 34.69 9.78
CA GLY A 8 22.16 34.52 9.30
C GLY A 8 23.07 35.72 9.60
N LEU A 9 22.51 36.94 9.55
CA LEU A 9 23.23 38.19 9.85
C LEU A 9 23.50 38.39 11.35
N LEU A 10 22.59 37.93 12.23
CA LEU A 10 22.67 38.14 13.68
C LEU A 10 23.33 36.98 14.44
N TYR A 11 23.24 35.76 13.94
CA TYR A 11 23.57 34.54 14.68
C TYR A 11 24.59 33.61 13.98
N GLY A 12 25.02 33.94 12.76
CA GLY A 12 25.97 33.15 11.98
C GLY A 12 25.33 32.10 11.07
N TRP A 13 26.00 31.80 9.96
CA TRP A 13 25.50 30.90 8.92
C TRP A 13 25.25 29.48 9.43
N ASP A 14 26.01 29.00 10.41
CA ASP A 14 25.83 27.66 11.00
C ASP A 14 24.43 27.51 11.61
N LYS A 15 23.97 28.49 12.40
CA LYS A 15 22.64 28.47 13.04
C LYS A 15 21.51 28.61 12.02
N ALA A 16 21.73 29.36 10.95
CA ALA A 16 20.77 29.45 9.84
C ALA A 16 20.61 28.11 9.11
N MET A 17 21.71 27.38 8.87
CA MET A 17 21.66 26.05 8.25
C MET A 17 20.97 25.01 9.12
N TYR A 18 21.23 25.00 10.43
CA TYR A 18 20.50 24.13 11.36
C TYR A 18 19.00 24.42 11.38
N SER A 19 18.62 25.69 11.32
CA SER A 19 17.20 26.09 11.30
C SER A 19 16.51 25.67 10.00
N LEU A 20 17.20 25.81 8.85
CA LEU A 20 16.70 25.35 7.56
C LEU A 20 16.56 23.83 7.52
N PHE A 21 17.55 23.10 8.05
CA PHE A 21 17.51 21.65 8.15
C PHE A 21 16.37 21.16 9.05
N ALA A 22 16.21 21.77 10.23
CA ALA A 22 15.11 21.45 11.14
C ALA A 22 13.74 21.68 10.47
N TYR A 23 13.57 22.80 9.76
CA TYR A 23 12.33 23.08 9.04
C TYR A 23 12.05 22.03 7.94
N PHE A 24 13.09 21.61 7.21
CA PHE A 24 12.97 20.55 6.21
C PHE A 24 12.53 19.21 6.83
N VAL A 25 13.14 18.81 7.95
CA VAL A 25 12.78 17.59 8.67
C VAL A 25 11.32 17.66 9.18
N ILE A 26 10.90 18.80 9.74
CA ILE A 26 9.52 19.01 10.21
C ILE A 26 8.53 18.92 9.06
N ALA A 27 8.81 19.59 7.93
CA ALA A 27 7.94 19.53 6.75
C ALA A 27 7.75 18.09 6.25
N LYS A 28 8.83 17.29 6.23
CA LYS A 28 8.76 15.87 5.87
C LYS A 28 8.04 15.02 6.91
N MET A 29 8.23 15.29 8.21
CA MET A 29 7.48 14.62 9.27
C MET A 29 5.97 14.89 9.15
N ILE A 30 5.57 16.12 8.84
CA ILE A 30 4.16 16.47 8.61
C ILE A 30 3.58 15.64 7.45
N ASP A 31 4.29 15.55 6.33
CA ASP A 31 3.86 14.71 5.21
C ASP A 31 3.66 13.25 5.63
N VAL A 32 4.60 12.68 6.40
CA VAL A 32 4.55 11.29 6.88
C VAL A 32 3.39 11.07 7.86
N VAL A 33 3.15 12.01 8.78
CA VAL A 33 2.07 11.90 9.77
C VAL A 33 0.71 12.10 9.11
N LEU A 34 0.57 13.08 8.21
CA LEU A 34 -0.70 13.38 7.54
C LEU A 34 -1.09 12.32 6.52
N LYS A 35 -0.15 11.84 5.70
CA LYS A 35 -0.43 10.84 4.66
C LYS A 35 -0.34 9.41 5.20
N GLY A 36 0.30 9.21 6.35
CA GLY A 36 0.64 7.89 6.87
C GLY A 36 1.76 7.22 6.06
N LEU A 37 2.38 6.20 6.64
CA LEU A 37 3.37 5.34 5.96
C LEU A 37 2.71 4.23 5.12
N ASP A 38 1.40 4.04 5.27
CA ASP A 38 0.66 2.90 4.71
C ASP A 38 0.07 3.22 3.32
N GLU A 39 0.91 3.20 2.30
CA GLU A 39 0.44 3.06 0.92
C GLU A 39 -0.30 1.72 0.79
N SER A 40 -1.57 1.81 0.39
CA SER A 40 -2.44 0.64 0.23
C SER A 40 -2.79 0.45 -1.25
N TYR A 41 -2.87 -0.81 -1.66
CA TYR A 41 -3.14 -1.22 -3.02
C TYR A 41 -4.35 -2.15 -3.04
N ALA A 42 -5.29 -1.87 -3.94
CA ALA A 42 -6.34 -2.79 -4.31
C ALA A 42 -5.76 -3.73 -5.38
N VAL A 43 -5.76 -5.01 -5.07
CA VAL A 43 -5.19 -6.05 -5.91
C VAL A 43 -6.31 -6.95 -6.40
N MET A 44 -6.36 -7.13 -7.70
CA MET A 44 -7.29 -8.02 -8.38
C MET A 44 -6.50 -9.15 -9.02
N ILE A 45 -6.81 -10.39 -8.66
CA ILE A 45 -6.12 -11.59 -9.11
C ILE A 45 -7.11 -12.42 -9.91
N VAL A 46 -6.82 -12.65 -11.19
CA VAL A 46 -7.58 -13.54 -12.05
C VAL A 46 -6.81 -14.84 -12.16
N THR A 47 -7.40 -15.94 -11.71
CA THR A 47 -6.76 -17.27 -11.66
C THR A 47 -7.82 -18.35 -11.87
N ASN A 48 -7.40 -19.51 -12.39
CA ASN A 48 -8.27 -20.69 -12.42
C ASN A 48 -8.16 -21.50 -11.11
N GLU A 49 -7.16 -21.22 -10.26
CA GLU A 49 -6.88 -21.93 -9.02
C GLU A 49 -7.22 -21.07 -7.80
N HIS A 50 -8.43 -20.47 -7.82
CA HIS A 50 -8.83 -19.49 -6.81
C HIS A 50 -8.87 -20.05 -5.38
N GLU A 51 -9.18 -21.34 -5.20
CA GLU A 51 -9.23 -21.98 -3.89
C GLU A 51 -7.83 -22.08 -3.25
N GLU A 52 -6.86 -22.58 -4.01
CA GLU A 52 -5.48 -22.74 -3.55
C GLU A 52 -4.83 -21.40 -3.25
N VAL A 53 -5.02 -20.42 -4.14
CA VAL A 53 -4.50 -19.06 -3.95
C VAL A 53 -5.15 -18.41 -2.73
N THR A 54 -6.46 -18.55 -2.55
CA THR A 54 -7.18 -18.01 -1.38
C THR A 54 -6.70 -18.63 -0.07
N ALA A 55 -6.48 -19.94 -0.04
CA ALA A 55 -5.95 -20.63 1.13
C ALA A 55 -4.54 -20.14 1.45
N ALA A 56 -3.65 -20.07 0.45
CA ALA A 56 -2.28 -19.63 0.62
C ALA A 56 -2.16 -18.16 1.09
N LEU A 57 -3.00 -17.26 0.55
CA LEU A 57 -3.06 -15.87 1.00
C LEU A 57 -3.57 -15.74 2.44
N ASN A 58 -4.57 -16.54 2.83
CA ASN A 58 -5.03 -16.55 4.21
C ASN A 58 -3.96 -17.09 5.18
N GLU A 59 -3.25 -18.16 4.83
CA GLU A 59 -2.26 -18.80 5.71
C GLU A 59 -0.96 -17.99 5.80
N ARG A 60 -0.40 -17.56 4.67
CA ARG A 60 0.93 -16.91 4.61
C ARG A 60 0.89 -15.41 4.88
N LEU A 61 -0.22 -14.74 4.57
CA LEU A 61 -0.40 -13.29 4.77
C LEU A 61 -1.43 -12.94 5.85
N GLY A 62 -2.29 -13.88 6.27
CA GLY A 62 -3.38 -13.57 7.20
C GLY A 62 -4.41 -12.61 6.60
N ARG A 63 -4.55 -12.61 5.25
CA ARG A 63 -5.38 -11.63 4.53
C ARG A 63 -6.59 -12.29 3.89
N GLY A 64 -7.76 -11.84 4.32
CA GLY A 64 -9.02 -12.20 3.69
C GLY A 64 -9.13 -11.61 2.29
N VAL A 65 -9.73 -12.37 1.39
CA VAL A 65 -10.00 -11.99 0.00
C VAL A 65 -11.51 -12.07 -0.25
N THR A 66 -12.01 -11.22 -1.13
CA THR A 66 -13.38 -11.29 -1.64
C THR A 66 -13.36 -12.01 -2.97
N LEU A 67 -14.22 -13.03 -3.13
CA LEU A 67 -14.45 -13.68 -4.41
C LEU A 67 -15.41 -12.82 -5.25
N LEU A 68 -15.03 -12.53 -6.49
CA LEU A 68 -15.86 -11.86 -7.48
C LEU A 68 -16.13 -12.83 -8.63
N HIS A 69 -17.41 -13.13 -8.87
CA HIS A 69 -17.84 -13.96 -9.99
C HIS A 69 -17.99 -13.10 -11.25
N GLY A 70 -17.25 -13.46 -12.29
CA GLY A 70 -17.29 -12.80 -13.59
C GLY A 70 -17.43 -13.80 -14.74
N ALA A 71 -17.44 -13.27 -15.96
CA ALA A 71 -17.37 -14.08 -17.17
C ALA A 71 -16.35 -13.47 -18.14
N GLY A 72 -15.62 -14.32 -18.85
CA GLY A 72 -14.70 -13.89 -19.90
C GLY A 72 -15.46 -13.16 -21.01
N GLY A 73 -15.11 -11.90 -21.29
CA GLY A 73 -15.83 -11.10 -22.30
C GLY A 73 -15.75 -11.66 -23.72
N TYR A 74 -14.75 -12.50 -24.01
CA TYR A 74 -14.60 -13.17 -25.30
C TYR A 74 -15.07 -14.63 -25.27
N THR A 75 -14.71 -15.38 -24.23
CA THR A 75 -14.99 -16.83 -24.13
C THR A 75 -16.38 -17.15 -23.56
N GLY A 76 -16.99 -16.22 -22.82
CA GLY A 76 -18.24 -16.44 -22.08
C GLY A 76 -18.10 -17.37 -20.88
N GLU A 77 -16.90 -17.88 -20.61
CA GLU A 77 -16.64 -18.81 -19.50
C GLU A 77 -16.69 -18.09 -18.16
N ALA A 78 -17.25 -18.75 -17.15
CA ALA A 78 -17.21 -18.28 -15.78
C ALA A 78 -15.76 -18.10 -15.32
N LYS A 79 -15.49 -16.98 -14.66
CA LYS A 79 -14.17 -16.63 -14.12
C LYS A 79 -14.32 -16.18 -12.68
N GLU A 80 -13.47 -16.75 -11.84
CA GLU A 80 -13.31 -16.36 -10.45
C GLU A 80 -12.20 -15.33 -10.36
N VAL A 81 -12.50 -14.21 -9.71
CA VAL A 81 -11.56 -13.10 -9.54
C VAL A 81 -11.44 -12.80 -8.06
N LEU A 82 -10.23 -12.87 -7.53
CA LEU A 82 -9.95 -12.52 -6.14
C LEU A 82 -9.71 -11.02 -6.03
N TYR A 83 -10.39 -10.37 -5.10
CA TYR A 83 -10.19 -8.97 -4.77
C TYR A 83 -9.71 -8.85 -3.34
N CYS A 84 -8.61 -8.14 -3.13
CA CYS A 84 -8.13 -7.82 -1.79
C CYS A 84 -7.47 -6.46 -1.76
N VAL A 85 -7.32 -5.92 -0.55
CA VAL A 85 -6.54 -4.72 -0.34
C VAL A 85 -5.36 -5.11 0.53
N VAL A 86 -4.16 -4.71 0.12
CA VAL A 86 -2.89 -5.00 0.81
C VAL A 86 -2.05 -3.74 0.94
N THR A 87 -1.18 -3.71 1.94
CA THR A 87 -0.16 -2.67 2.08
C THR A 87 0.98 -2.88 1.09
N ARG A 88 1.80 -1.84 0.89
CA ARG A 88 3.03 -1.94 0.10
C ARG A 88 3.95 -3.08 0.53
N LEU A 89 4.07 -3.34 1.84
CA LEU A 89 4.94 -4.38 2.39
C LEU A 89 4.39 -5.80 2.15
N GLU A 90 3.06 -5.92 2.04
CA GLU A 90 2.38 -7.19 1.76
C GLU A 90 2.37 -7.52 0.26
N LEU A 91 2.44 -6.50 -0.60
CA LEU A 91 2.29 -6.63 -2.05
C LEU A 91 3.29 -7.58 -2.70
N ASP A 92 4.57 -7.52 -2.30
CA ASP A 92 5.60 -8.37 -2.90
C ASP A 92 5.43 -9.84 -2.52
N LYS A 93 5.08 -10.11 -1.25
CA LYS A 93 4.74 -11.47 -0.80
C LYS A 93 3.49 -12.01 -1.49
N LEU A 94 2.49 -11.16 -1.71
CA LEU A 94 1.28 -11.56 -2.43
C LEU A 94 1.61 -12.02 -3.85
N LYS A 95 2.43 -11.27 -4.59
CA LYS A 95 2.85 -11.64 -5.95
C LYS A 95 3.57 -12.99 -5.95
N GLU A 96 4.51 -13.19 -5.01
CA GLU A 96 5.24 -14.44 -4.87
C GLU A 96 4.29 -15.61 -4.63
N ILE A 97 3.35 -15.48 -3.69
CA ILE A 97 2.38 -16.53 -3.37
C ILE A 97 1.47 -16.86 -4.55
N VAL A 98 0.99 -15.83 -5.25
CA VAL A 98 0.10 -16.04 -6.40
C VAL A 98 0.84 -16.77 -7.53
N LEU A 99 2.06 -16.33 -7.87
CA LEU A 99 2.85 -16.93 -8.95
C LEU A 99 3.41 -18.32 -8.59
N ASP A 100 3.64 -18.59 -7.31
CA ASP A 100 4.02 -19.92 -6.80
C ASP A 100 2.87 -20.94 -6.94
N LYS A 101 1.61 -20.49 -6.86
CA LYS A 101 0.43 -21.34 -7.00
C LYS A 101 -0.07 -21.45 -8.44
N ASP A 102 -0.10 -20.33 -9.16
CA ASP A 102 -0.55 -20.30 -10.54
C ASP A 102 0.32 -19.32 -11.35
N GLU A 103 1.28 -19.88 -12.10
CA GLU A 103 2.14 -19.10 -13.01
C GLU A 103 1.35 -18.40 -14.13
N ARG A 104 0.12 -18.84 -14.41
CA ARG A 104 -0.76 -18.25 -15.44
C ARG A 104 -1.73 -17.21 -14.86
N ALA A 105 -1.69 -16.98 -13.54
CA ALA A 105 -2.51 -15.97 -12.91
C ALA A 105 -2.12 -14.56 -13.38
N PHE A 106 -3.12 -13.68 -13.49
CA PHE A 106 -2.92 -12.29 -13.83
C PHE A 106 -3.29 -11.39 -12.65
N VAL A 107 -2.37 -10.50 -12.26
CA VAL A 107 -2.52 -9.64 -11.08
C VAL A 107 -2.51 -8.16 -11.49
N THR A 108 -3.60 -7.45 -11.21
CA THR A 108 -3.72 -6.00 -11.40
C THR A 108 -3.59 -5.30 -10.05
N ILE A 109 -2.82 -4.21 -10.02
CA ILE A 109 -2.51 -3.45 -8.80
C ILE A 109 -2.94 -2.01 -9.01
N ASN A 110 -3.87 -1.54 -8.18
CA ASN A 110 -4.39 -0.18 -8.20
C ASN A 110 -4.04 0.52 -6.89
N ALA A 111 -3.41 1.69 -6.97
CA ALA A 111 -3.16 2.51 -5.79
C ALA A 111 -4.49 3.00 -5.21
N VAL A 112 -4.65 2.89 -3.89
CA VAL A 112 -5.87 3.32 -3.19
C VAL A 112 -5.56 4.57 -2.40
N HIS A 113 -6.32 5.64 -2.66
CA HIS A 113 -6.14 6.93 -1.99
C HIS A 113 -6.76 6.97 -0.60
N ASP A 114 -7.92 6.34 -0.42
CA ASP A 114 -8.61 6.32 0.86
C ASP A 114 -9.39 5.01 1.04
N ILE A 115 -9.43 4.52 2.28
CA ILE A 115 -10.09 3.28 2.67
C ILE A 115 -10.87 3.55 3.95
N VAL A 116 -12.18 3.37 3.89
CA VAL A 116 -13.07 3.55 5.04
C VAL A 116 -13.61 2.20 5.50
N GLY A 117 -13.34 1.84 6.76
CA GLY A 117 -13.83 0.60 7.36
C GLY A 117 -13.01 -0.64 7.03
N GLY A 118 -13.64 -1.81 7.21
CA GLY A 118 -13.01 -3.13 7.01
C GLY A 118 -12.02 -3.52 8.14
N ARG A 119 -11.56 -4.78 8.10
CA ARG A 119 -10.50 -5.31 8.99
C ARG A 119 -9.10 -5.07 8.42
N PHE A 120 -8.90 -3.96 7.71
CA PHE A 120 -7.65 -3.68 7.00
C PHE A 120 -6.55 -3.21 7.94
N LYS A 121 -6.88 -2.34 8.90
CA LYS A 121 -5.98 -1.95 9.99
C LYS A 121 -6.09 -2.96 11.13
N LYS A 122 -4.99 -3.61 11.48
CA LYS A 122 -4.82 -4.19 12.82
C LYS A 122 -5.04 -3.02 13.79
N LYS A 123 -6.18 -2.98 14.46
CA LYS A 123 -6.44 -1.99 15.50
C LYS A 123 -5.35 -2.25 16.54
N ALA A 124 -4.31 -1.42 16.60
CA ALA A 124 -3.44 -1.39 17.75
C ALA A 124 -4.35 -0.94 18.90
N ILE A 125 -4.83 -1.92 19.67
CA ILE A 125 -5.51 -1.66 20.92
C ILE A 125 -4.40 -1.23 21.88
N HIS A 126 -4.25 0.08 22.05
CA HIS A 126 -3.59 0.69 23.20
C HIS A 126 -4.48 1.80 23.72
#